data_AF-A0A4Y7RML7-F1
#
_entry.id   AF-A0A4Y7RML7-F1
#
_cell.length_a   1.000
_cell.length_b   1.000
_cell.length_c   1.000
_cell.angle_alpha   90.00
_cell.angle_beta   90.00
_cell.angle_gamma   90.00
#
_symmetry.space_group_name_H-M   'P 1'
#
loop_
_entity.id
_entity.type
_entity.pdbx_description
1 polymer ?
#
loop_
_entity_poly.entity_id
_entity_poly.type
_entity_poly.pdbx_seq_one_letter_code
_entity_poly.pdbx_strand_id
1 'polypeptide(L)'
;MYKYMPQTLDEQISWAYTLSTDRLSKPEQKAFLSFMFFFNIFEAHLFEDGHRVNDLLEKISNDLLKENWFNVNDYSFFGDFFKLRYVNFEGKETDNFRTLQLNQSRKKAVFDILAKYKIADDNSNIPDLFRAYLEIAYRFRNNLFHGSKGVHSLSQYTDCIEKINNLLYKLLTDMKSNGFHGLTTRYRV
;
A
#
# COMPACT_ATOMS: atom_id res chain seq x y z
N MET A 1 37.19 20.33 -9.36
CA MET A 1 36.76 20.32 -7.94
C MET A 1 35.55 19.40 -7.86
N TYR A 2 35.73 18.14 -7.47
CA TYR A 2 34.60 17.23 -7.30
C TYR A 2 33.76 17.74 -6.12
N LYS A 3 32.57 18.24 -6.42
CA LYS A 3 31.53 18.56 -5.44
C LYS A 3 31.35 17.32 -4.55
N TYR A 4 31.31 17.53 -3.23
CA TYR A 4 31.13 16.49 -2.21
C TYR A 4 30.13 15.43 -2.67
N MET A 5 30.61 14.21 -2.93
CA MET A 5 29.79 13.07 -3.29
C MET A 5 29.44 12.33 -1.99
N PRO A 6 28.15 12.17 -1.66
CA PRO A 6 27.75 11.49 -0.43
C PRO A 6 28.28 10.05 -0.41
N GLN A 7 28.93 9.64 0.68
CA GLN A 7 29.62 8.34 0.80
C GLN A 7 28.79 7.29 1.52
N THR A 8 27.80 7.71 2.31
CA THR A 8 26.88 6.81 3.03
C THR A 8 25.45 6.95 2.51
N LEU A 9 24.63 5.92 2.72
CA LEU A 9 23.21 5.97 2.39
C LEU A 9 22.51 7.14 3.12
N ASP A 10 22.81 7.36 4.40
CA ASP A 10 22.23 8.47 5.17
C ASP A 10 22.61 9.85 4.60
N GLU A 11 23.84 10.01 4.09
CA GLU A 11 24.27 11.23 3.39
C GLU A 11 23.58 11.38 2.03
N GLN A 12 23.44 10.29 1.25
CA GLN A 12 22.74 10.28 -0.04
C GLN A 12 21.27 10.65 0.13
N ILE A 13 20.61 10.07 1.13
CA ILE A 13 19.24 10.37 1.54
C ILE A 13 19.15 11.85 1.93
N SER A 14 19.97 12.30 2.88
CA SER A 14 19.95 13.70 3.34
C SER A 14 20.16 14.68 2.18
N TRP A 15 21.09 14.38 1.27
CA TRP A 15 21.34 15.17 0.07
C TRP A 15 20.12 15.20 -0.86
N ALA A 16 19.51 14.05 -1.17
CA ALA A 16 18.33 14.00 -2.04
C ALA A 16 17.17 14.84 -1.48
N TYR A 17 17.00 14.85 -0.15
CA TYR A 17 16.00 15.70 0.49
C TYR A 17 16.32 17.19 0.49
N THR A 18 17.58 17.60 0.32
CA THR A 18 17.89 19.03 0.08
C THR A 18 17.36 19.54 -1.25
N LEU A 19 17.08 18.65 -2.20
CA LEU A 19 16.49 18.96 -3.50
C LEU A 19 14.95 18.91 -3.49
N SER A 20 14.36 18.33 -2.45
CA SER A 20 12.91 18.24 -2.28
C SER A 20 12.35 19.57 -1.73
N THR A 21 11.19 19.99 -2.26
CA THR A 21 10.44 21.10 -1.67
C THR A 21 9.81 20.73 -0.33
N ASP A 22 9.61 19.43 -0.09
CA ASP A 22 9.10 18.89 1.16
C ASP A 22 10.25 18.56 2.13
N ARG A 23 10.23 19.19 3.31
CA ARG A 23 11.17 18.96 4.40
C ARG A 23 10.74 17.77 5.26
N LEU A 24 10.88 16.56 4.72
CA LEU A 24 10.66 15.35 5.50
C LEU A 24 11.74 15.19 6.57
N SER A 25 11.33 14.82 7.78
CA SER A 25 12.21 14.39 8.87
C SER A 25 12.82 13.01 8.56
N LYS A 26 13.99 12.69 9.13
CA LYS A 26 14.66 11.40 8.90
C LYS A 26 13.75 10.16 9.07
N PRO A 27 12.86 10.09 10.08
CA PRO A 27 11.89 9.00 10.19
C PRO A 27 10.96 8.89 8.98
N GLU A 28 10.39 10.01 8.53
CA GLU A 28 9.51 10.04 7.36
C GLU A 28 10.24 9.58 6.11
N GLN A 29 11.47 10.07 5.91
CA GLN A 29 12.34 9.66 4.81
C GLN A 29 12.52 8.13 4.77
N LYS A 30 12.80 7.52 5.93
CA LYS A 30 12.91 6.06 6.06
C LYS A 30 11.61 5.35 5.77
N ALA A 31 10.46 5.91 6.18
CA ALA A 31 9.15 5.34 5.88
C ALA A 31 8.88 5.29 4.36
N PHE A 32 9.16 6.39 3.64
CA PHE A 32 9.00 6.42 2.18
C PHE A 32 9.97 5.48 1.46
N LEU A 33 11.24 5.42 1.88
CA LEU A 33 12.20 4.49 1.29
C LEU A 33 11.82 3.03 1.54
N SER A 34 11.35 2.71 2.74
CA SER A 34 10.84 1.37 3.08
C SER A 34 9.63 1.02 2.22
N PHE A 35 8.74 1.98 1.99
CA PHE A 35 7.57 1.80 1.13
C PHE A 35 7.98 1.46 -0.30
N MET A 36 8.90 2.22 -0.86
CA MET A 36 9.42 1.97 -2.20
C MET A 36 10.07 0.59 -2.31
N PHE A 37 10.84 0.19 -1.28
CA PHE A 37 11.48 -1.12 -1.23
C PHE A 37 10.46 -2.27 -1.12
N PHE A 38 9.56 -2.23 -0.14
CA PHE A 38 8.55 -3.26 0.05
C PHE A 38 7.59 -3.35 -1.13
N PHE A 39 7.18 -2.20 -1.68
CA PHE A 39 6.29 -2.19 -2.83
C PHE A 39 6.97 -2.79 -4.06
N ASN A 40 8.25 -2.52 -4.29
CA ASN A 40 8.98 -3.14 -5.41
C ASN A 40 9.11 -4.65 -5.25
N ILE A 41 9.36 -5.17 -4.04
CA ILE A 41 9.37 -6.62 -3.78
C ILE A 41 7.98 -7.20 -4.03
N PHE A 42 6.95 -6.58 -3.47
CA PHE A 42 5.55 -6.97 -3.66
C PHE A 42 5.18 -6.99 -5.15
N GLU A 43 5.54 -5.94 -5.90
CA GLU A 43 5.32 -5.82 -7.34
C GLU A 43 6.04 -6.95 -8.09
N ALA A 44 7.32 -7.19 -7.80
CA ALA A 44 8.10 -8.25 -8.47
C ALA A 44 7.57 -9.67 -8.24
N HIS A 45 7.01 -9.96 -7.06
CA HIS A 45 6.48 -11.30 -6.77
C HIS A 45 5.09 -11.53 -7.36
N LEU A 46 4.32 -10.46 -7.53
CA LEU A 46 2.90 -10.59 -7.77
C LEU A 46 2.47 -10.07 -9.14
N PHE A 47 3.20 -9.14 -9.75
CA PHE A 47 2.83 -8.54 -11.02
C PHE A 47 3.60 -9.26 -12.12
N GLU A 48 2.92 -10.15 -12.84
CA GLU A 48 3.43 -10.71 -14.09
C GLU A 48 3.28 -9.69 -15.23
N ASP A 49 4.21 -9.72 -16.18
CA ASP A 49 4.22 -8.85 -17.36
C ASP A 49 2.92 -8.98 -18.16
N GLY A 50 2.24 -7.85 -18.40
CA GLY A 50 1.12 -7.75 -19.33
C GLY A 50 -0.28 -7.81 -18.72
N HIS A 51 -0.42 -8.05 -17.41
CA HIS A 51 -1.74 -8.00 -16.75
C HIS A 51 -2.10 -6.59 -16.28
N ARG A 52 -3.40 -6.25 -16.38
CA ARG A 52 -3.91 -5.03 -15.74
C ARG A 52 -3.83 -5.22 -14.23
N VAL A 53 -3.27 -4.24 -13.53
CA VAL A 53 -3.13 -4.25 -12.06
C VAL A 53 -4.44 -4.63 -11.34
N ASN A 54 -5.59 -4.25 -11.88
CA ASN A 54 -6.90 -4.66 -11.35
C ASN A 54 -7.08 -6.16 -11.23
N ASP A 55 -6.91 -6.83 -12.37
CA ASP A 55 -7.18 -8.26 -12.52
C ASP A 55 -6.18 -9.03 -11.64
N LEU A 56 -4.98 -8.47 -11.51
CA LEU A 56 -3.95 -8.99 -10.65
C LEU A 56 -4.28 -8.82 -9.16
N LEU A 57 -4.68 -7.64 -8.70
CA LEU A 57 -5.04 -7.41 -7.30
C LEU A 57 -6.22 -8.30 -6.87
N GLU A 58 -7.20 -8.47 -7.75
CA GLU A 58 -8.33 -9.37 -7.53
C GLU A 58 -7.91 -10.84 -7.49
N LYS A 59 -7.07 -11.28 -8.44
CA LYS A 59 -6.50 -12.62 -8.46
C LYS A 59 -5.70 -12.91 -7.19
N ILE A 60 -4.83 -11.99 -6.78
CA ILE A 60 -4.01 -12.11 -5.57
C ILE A 60 -4.90 -12.24 -4.34
N SER A 61 -5.91 -11.38 -4.18
CA SER A 61 -6.82 -11.49 -3.03
C SER A 61 -7.55 -12.83 -2.99
N ASN A 62 -7.89 -13.40 -4.14
CA ASN A 62 -8.56 -14.70 -4.22
C ASN A 62 -7.60 -15.87 -3.98
N ASP A 63 -6.40 -15.86 -4.56
CA ASP A 63 -5.43 -16.95 -4.48
C ASP A 63 -4.84 -17.07 -3.06
N LEU A 64 -4.52 -15.94 -2.43
CA LEU A 64 -3.98 -15.90 -1.06
C LEU A 64 -4.94 -16.48 -0.01
N LEU A 65 -6.26 -16.43 -0.27
CA LEU A 65 -7.28 -16.95 0.64
C LEU A 65 -7.58 -18.44 0.44
N LYS A 66 -7.49 -18.96 -0.80
CA LYS A 66 -7.71 -20.39 -1.08
C LYS A 66 -6.68 -21.29 -0.39
N GLU A 67 -5.44 -20.81 -0.31
CA GLU A 67 -4.32 -21.58 0.25
C GLU A 67 -4.22 -21.45 1.78
N ASN A 68 -5.18 -20.81 2.45
CA ASN A 68 -5.16 -20.50 3.89
C ASN A 68 -3.89 -19.76 4.36
N TRP A 69 -3.19 -19.08 3.44
CA TRP A 69 -1.99 -18.30 3.78
C TRP A 69 -2.33 -17.04 4.60
N PHE A 70 -3.59 -16.60 4.52
CA PHE A 70 -4.05 -15.34 5.08
C PHE A 70 -5.21 -15.56 6.04
N ASN A 71 -4.98 -15.29 7.33
CA ASN A 71 -6.05 -15.09 8.29
C ASN A 71 -6.36 -13.59 8.38
N VAL A 72 -7.54 -13.18 7.92
CA VAL A 72 -7.98 -11.78 7.92
C VAL A 72 -7.92 -11.12 9.30
N ASN A 73 -8.12 -11.90 10.36
CA ASN A 73 -8.16 -11.38 11.71
C ASN A 73 -6.79 -10.78 12.09
N ASP A 74 -5.72 -11.35 11.54
CA ASP A 74 -4.36 -10.84 11.71
C ASP A 74 -4.12 -9.52 10.95
N TYR A 75 -5.04 -9.16 10.05
CA TYR A 75 -5.02 -7.93 9.24
C TYR A 75 -6.11 -6.92 9.65
N SER A 76 -6.94 -7.26 10.66
CA SER A 76 -8.05 -6.41 11.11
C SER A 76 -7.61 -5.01 11.54
N PHE A 77 -6.41 -4.89 12.11
CA PHE A 77 -5.86 -3.60 12.53
C PHE A 77 -5.61 -2.63 11.37
N PHE A 78 -5.39 -3.13 10.14
CA PHE A 78 -5.31 -2.28 8.95
C PHE A 78 -6.69 -1.75 8.56
N GLY A 79 -7.72 -2.58 8.67
CA GLY A 79 -9.10 -2.19 8.42
C GLY A 79 -9.58 -1.13 9.39
N ASP A 80 -9.21 -1.26 10.68
CA ASP A 80 -9.51 -0.26 11.70
C ASP A 80 -8.88 1.09 11.34
N PHE A 81 -7.61 1.08 10.93
CA PHE A 81 -6.91 2.29 10.51
C PHE A 81 -7.53 2.91 9.25
N PHE A 82 -7.75 2.12 8.19
CA PHE A 82 -8.26 2.65 6.93
C PHE A 82 -9.70 3.11 7.04
N LYS A 83 -10.54 2.41 7.80
CA LYS A 83 -11.91 2.85 8.11
C LYS A 83 -11.88 4.21 8.81
N LEU A 84 -11.08 4.34 9.88
CA LEU A 84 -10.96 5.60 10.63
C LEU A 84 -10.45 6.75 9.74
N ARG A 85 -9.51 6.47 8.83
CA ARG A 85 -8.93 7.48 7.93
C ARG A 85 -9.88 7.92 6.82
N TYR A 86 -10.68 7.00 6.27
CA TYR A 86 -11.41 7.20 5.02
C TYR A 86 -12.93 7.30 5.16
N VAL A 87 -13.49 6.86 6.28
CA VAL A 87 -14.93 6.90 6.56
C VAL A 87 -15.15 7.69 7.84
N ASN A 88 -15.96 8.74 7.76
CA ASN A 88 -16.29 9.56 8.94
C ASN A 88 -17.39 8.89 9.79
N PHE A 89 -17.72 9.51 10.93
CA PHE A 89 -18.74 9.02 11.85
C PHE A 89 -20.17 8.99 11.26
N GLU A 90 -20.43 9.72 10.17
CA GLU A 90 -21.69 9.71 9.43
C GLU A 90 -21.72 8.63 8.32
N GLY A 91 -20.66 7.83 8.18
CA GLY A 91 -20.55 6.83 7.11
C GLY A 91 -20.29 7.46 5.73
N LYS A 92 -19.69 8.64 5.66
CA LYS A 92 -19.33 9.35 4.41
C LYS A 92 -17.81 9.39 4.20
N GLU A 93 -17.40 9.62 2.96
CA GLU A 93 -15.99 9.79 2.60
C GLU A 93 -15.35 11.00 3.27
N THR A 94 -14.12 10.82 3.76
CA THR A 94 -13.27 11.92 4.25
C THR A 94 -12.52 12.59 3.10
N ASP A 95 -11.95 13.76 3.34
CA ASP A 95 -11.06 14.42 2.36
C ASP A 95 -9.83 13.56 2.03
N ASN A 96 -9.32 12.80 3.00
CA ASN A 96 -8.25 11.82 2.77
C ASN A 96 -8.66 10.75 1.75
N PHE A 97 -9.92 10.34 1.72
CA PHE A 97 -10.39 9.37 0.74
C PHE A 97 -10.50 10.00 -0.66
N ARG A 98 -10.96 11.25 -0.74
CA ARG A 98 -11.05 11.99 -2.01
C ARG A 98 -9.68 12.19 -2.65
N THR A 99 -8.65 12.44 -1.85
CA THR A 99 -7.27 12.63 -2.35
C THR A 99 -6.61 11.34 -2.84
N LEU A 100 -7.18 10.15 -2.57
CA LEU A 100 -6.73 8.93 -3.22
C LEU A 100 -6.93 9.00 -4.74
N GLN A 101 -7.91 9.76 -5.25
CA GLN A 101 -8.15 9.88 -6.70
C GLN A 101 -8.34 8.52 -7.39
N LEU A 102 -9.00 7.57 -6.74
CA LEU A 102 -9.44 6.32 -7.35
C LEU A 102 -10.45 6.63 -8.48
N ASN A 103 -10.44 5.83 -9.55
CA ASN A 103 -11.50 5.91 -10.56
C ASN A 103 -12.86 5.58 -9.92
N GLN A 104 -13.95 6.03 -10.53
CA GLN A 104 -15.29 5.97 -9.90
C GLN A 104 -15.71 4.56 -9.47
N SER A 105 -15.41 3.54 -10.29
CA SER A 105 -15.74 2.14 -9.99
C SER A 105 -14.95 1.64 -8.77
N ARG A 106 -13.63 1.84 -8.75
CA ARG A 106 -12.77 1.46 -7.62
C ARG A 106 -13.09 2.24 -6.36
N LYS A 107 -13.36 3.54 -6.50
CA LYS A 107 -13.74 4.44 -5.42
C LYS A 107 -14.95 3.88 -4.68
N LYS A 108 -16.01 3.53 -5.42
CA LYS A 108 -17.21 2.93 -4.85
C LYS A 108 -16.91 1.60 -4.16
N ALA A 109 -16.19 0.70 -4.82
CA ALA A 109 -15.84 -0.60 -4.26
C ALA A 109 -15.08 -0.49 -2.93
N VAL A 110 -13.95 0.23 -2.92
CA VAL A 110 -13.13 0.43 -1.72
C VAL A 110 -13.92 1.09 -0.60
N PHE A 111 -14.71 2.12 -0.92
CA PHE A 111 -15.51 2.83 0.07
C PHE A 111 -16.58 1.92 0.71
N ASP A 112 -17.35 1.19 -0.10
CA ASP A 112 -18.42 0.31 0.37
C ASP A 112 -17.86 -0.77 1.31
N ILE A 113 -16.67 -1.30 1.00
CA ILE A 113 -15.96 -2.29 1.82
C ILE A 113 -15.58 -1.70 3.17
N LEU A 114 -14.92 -0.54 3.19
CA LEU A 114 -14.49 0.11 4.44
C LEU A 114 -15.68 0.61 5.28
N ALA A 115 -16.74 1.09 4.64
CA ALA A 115 -17.95 1.55 5.33
C ALA A 115 -18.65 0.38 6.05
N LYS A 116 -18.70 -0.80 5.44
CA LYS A 116 -19.33 -2.00 6.01
C LYS A 116 -18.43 -2.76 6.99
N TYR A 117 -17.13 -2.52 6.98
CA TYR A 117 -16.17 -3.19 7.86
C TYR A 117 -16.61 -3.07 9.34
N LYS A 118 -16.76 -4.22 10.03
CA LYS A 118 -17.25 -4.33 11.42
C LYS A 118 -18.67 -3.78 11.69
N ILE A 119 -19.50 -3.58 10.65
CA ILE A 119 -20.93 -3.24 10.80
C ILE A 119 -21.81 -4.48 10.56
N ALA A 120 -21.44 -5.33 9.60
CA ALA A 120 -22.10 -6.62 9.42
C ALA A 120 -21.46 -7.66 10.35
N ASP A 121 -22.30 -8.44 11.02
CA ASP A 121 -21.91 -9.61 11.85
C ASP A 121 -21.38 -10.80 11.02
N ASP A 122 -21.16 -10.55 9.73
CA ASP A 122 -20.82 -11.54 8.74
C ASP A 122 -19.44 -11.22 8.16
N ASN A 123 -18.48 -12.08 8.49
CA ASN A 123 -17.12 -12.11 7.95
C ASN A 123 -17.10 -12.53 6.46
N SER A 124 -18.21 -12.39 5.72
CA SER A 124 -18.36 -12.90 4.35
C SER A 124 -17.65 -12.06 3.27
N ASN A 125 -17.10 -10.89 3.60
CA ASN A 125 -16.42 -9.98 2.66
C ASN A 125 -14.90 -9.83 2.88
N ILE A 126 -14.26 -10.88 3.41
CA ILE A 126 -12.81 -10.91 3.67
C ILE A 126 -11.93 -10.67 2.43
N PRO A 127 -12.17 -11.33 1.27
CA PRO A 127 -11.39 -11.08 0.05
C PRO A 127 -11.44 -9.62 -0.39
N ASP A 128 -12.64 -9.04 -0.31
CA ASP A 128 -12.88 -7.66 -0.68
C ASP A 128 -12.10 -6.70 0.21
N LEU A 129 -12.03 -6.98 1.53
CA LEU A 129 -11.29 -6.15 2.47
C LEU A 129 -9.79 -6.12 2.16
N PHE A 130 -9.19 -7.28 1.87
CA PHE A 130 -7.78 -7.34 1.51
C PHE A 130 -7.51 -6.66 0.16
N ARG A 131 -8.39 -6.87 -0.83
CA ARG A 131 -8.35 -6.15 -2.11
C ARG A 131 -8.38 -4.63 -1.89
N ALA A 132 -9.23 -4.13 -1.00
CA ALA A 132 -9.31 -2.72 -0.68
C ALA A 132 -7.98 -2.17 -0.14
N TYR A 133 -7.29 -2.93 0.73
CA TYR A 133 -5.98 -2.54 1.24
C TYR A 133 -4.92 -2.43 0.15
N LEU A 134 -4.87 -3.42 -0.75
CA LEU A 134 -3.90 -3.41 -1.85
C LEU A 134 -4.20 -2.30 -2.87
N GLU A 135 -5.47 -2.01 -3.15
CA GLU A 135 -5.86 -0.87 -4.00
C GLU A 135 -5.41 0.46 -3.39
N ILE A 136 -5.54 0.63 -2.06
CA ILE A 136 -5.03 1.80 -1.35
C ILE A 136 -3.50 1.88 -1.50
N ALA A 137 -2.77 0.80 -1.19
CA ALA A 137 -1.31 0.76 -1.30
C ALA A 137 -0.82 1.09 -2.73
N TYR A 138 -1.43 0.48 -3.74
CA TYR A 138 -1.11 0.75 -5.15
C TYR A 138 -1.41 2.20 -5.54
N ARG A 139 -2.47 2.81 -5.00
CA ARG A 139 -2.78 4.20 -5.29
C ARG A 139 -1.77 5.16 -4.67
N PHE A 140 -1.28 4.88 -3.46
CA PHE A 140 -0.17 5.63 -2.87
C PHE A 140 1.10 5.53 -3.72
N ARG A 141 1.43 4.34 -4.21
CA ARG A 141 2.53 4.14 -5.15
C ARG A 141 2.37 5.05 -6.36
N ASN A 142 1.22 5.02 -7.02
CA ASN A 142 0.97 5.85 -8.19
C ASN A 142 1.01 7.35 -7.89
N ASN A 143 0.45 7.79 -6.76
CA ASN A 143 0.47 9.20 -6.37
C ASN A 143 1.89 9.71 -6.12
N LEU A 144 2.76 8.88 -5.54
CA LEU A 144 4.17 9.21 -5.31
C LEU A 144 4.97 9.36 -6.60
N PHE A 145 4.73 8.49 -7.59
CA PHE A 145 5.49 8.50 -8.85
C PHE A 145 4.95 9.46 -9.91
N HIS A 146 3.65 9.72 -9.93
CA HIS A 146 3.03 10.56 -10.97
C HIS A 146 2.92 12.03 -10.59
N GLY A 147 3.43 12.43 -9.40
CA GLY A 147 3.56 13.82 -8.99
C GLY A 147 2.27 14.60 -9.20
N SER A 148 1.13 14.07 -8.72
CA SER A 148 -0.15 14.74 -8.90
C SER A 148 -0.03 16.18 -8.40
N LYS A 149 -0.33 17.14 -9.30
CA LYS A 149 -0.13 18.61 -9.19
C LYS A 149 -0.94 19.30 -8.08
N GLY A 150 -1.18 18.64 -6.96
CA GLY A 150 -1.71 19.20 -5.73
C GLY A 150 -0.80 18.73 -4.61
N VAL A 151 0.27 19.50 -4.37
CA VAL A 151 1.27 19.23 -3.33
C VAL A 151 0.60 19.41 -1.96
N HIS A 152 -0.09 18.37 -1.51
CA HIS A 152 -0.12 18.07 -0.09
C HIS A 152 1.29 17.63 0.27
N SER A 153 1.88 18.21 1.33
CA SER A 153 3.25 17.85 1.72
C SER A 153 3.31 16.34 1.98
N LEU A 154 4.35 15.68 1.47
CA LEU A 154 4.55 14.23 1.67
C LEU A 154 4.37 13.80 3.13
N SER A 155 4.69 14.68 4.08
CA SER A 155 4.49 14.47 5.52
C SER A 155 3.04 14.14 5.92
N GLN A 156 2.02 14.63 5.19
CA GLN A 156 0.61 14.31 5.46
C GLN A 156 0.25 12.85 5.16
N TYR A 157 1.13 12.16 4.43
CA TYR A 157 0.98 10.76 4.08
C TYR A 157 1.79 9.82 4.97
N THR A 158 2.68 10.34 5.82
CA THR A 158 3.58 9.54 6.67
C THR A 158 2.86 8.42 7.41
N ASP A 159 1.83 8.73 8.20
CA ASP A 159 1.10 7.72 8.97
C ASP A 159 0.50 6.62 8.09
N CYS A 160 0.01 6.99 6.90
CA CYS A 160 -0.57 6.03 5.97
C CYS A 160 0.52 5.17 5.31
N ILE A 161 1.66 5.76 4.98
CA ILE A 161 2.82 5.08 4.42
C ILE A 161 3.40 4.09 5.43
N GLU A 162 3.54 4.46 6.70
CA GLU A 162 3.94 3.54 7.76
C GLU A 162 2.96 2.39 7.93
N LYS A 163 1.65 2.67 7.87
CA LYS A 163 0.64 1.61 7.92
C LYS A 163 0.74 0.67 6.73
N ILE A 164 0.95 1.20 5.51
CA ILE A 164 1.12 0.38 4.31
C ILE A 164 2.44 -0.41 4.38
N ASN A 165 3.52 0.14 4.93
CA ASN A 165 4.76 -0.62 5.17
C ASN A 165 4.51 -1.83 6.05
N ASN A 166 3.78 -1.65 7.16
CA ASN A 166 3.43 -2.77 8.04
C ASN A 166 2.55 -3.80 7.31
N LEU A 167 1.64 -3.36 6.44
CA LEU A 167 0.81 -4.23 5.61
C LEU A 167 1.66 -5.07 4.67
N LEU A 168 2.52 -4.42 3.88
CA LEU A 168 3.38 -5.10 2.91
C LEU A 168 4.39 -6.02 3.60
N TYR A 169 4.98 -5.59 4.72
CA TYR A 169 5.90 -6.41 5.51
C TYR A 169 5.21 -7.69 6.02
N LYS A 170 4.02 -7.56 6.62
CA LYS A 170 3.28 -8.72 7.12
C LYS A 170 2.89 -9.65 5.96
N LEU A 171 2.36 -9.09 4.88
CA LEU A 171 2.01 -9.81 3.66
C LEU A 171 3.19 -10.62 3.11
N LEU A 172 4.34 -9.97 2.91
CA LEU A 172 5.55 -10.62 2.40
C LEU A 172 6.09 -11.68 3.38
N THR A 173 5.94 -11.47 4.69
CA THR A 173 6.33 -12.44 5.71
C THR A 173 5.44 -13.68 5.67
N ASP A 174 4.13 -13.50 5.57
CA ASP A 174 3.16 -14.59 5.48
C ASP A 174 3.35 -15.35 4.16
N MET A 175 3.55 -14.65 3.04
CA MET A 175 3.91 -15.26 1.74
C MET A 175 5.18 -16.11 1.85
N LYS A 176 6.25 -15.57 2.44
CA LYS A 176 7.52 -16.31 2.62
C LYS A 176 7.34 -17.53 3.50
N SER A 177 6.64 -17.40 4.63
CA SER A 177 6.48 -18.46 5.63
C SER A 177 5.66 -19.63 5.10
N ASN A 178 4.73 -19.34 4.18
CA ASN A 178 3.90 -20.34 3.53
C ASN A 178 4.45 -20.84 2.17
N GLY A 179 5.69 -20.47 1.81
CA GLY A 179 6.35 -20.97 0.60
C GLY A 179 5.79 -20.40 -0.71
N PHE A 180 5.22 -19.21 -0.69
CA PHE A 180 4.76 -18.56 -1.92
C PHE A 180 5.93 -18.15 -2.80
N HIS A 181 5.92 -18.60 -4.06
CA HIS A 181 6.99 -18.36 -5.04
C HIS A 181 6.64 -17.31 -6.10
N GLY A 182 5.63 -16.48 -5.84
CA GLY A 182 5.15 -15.50 -6.82
C GLY A 182 4.07 -16.07 -7.73
N LEU A 183 3.41 -15.18 -8.50
CA LEU A 183 2.59 -15.61 -9.64
C LEU A 183 3.46 -16.07 -10.82
N THR A 184 4.73 -15.65 -10.84
CA THR A 184 5.73 -16.02 -11.82
C THR A 184 6.12 -17.49 -11.69
N THR A 185 5.66 -18.33 -12.62
CA THR A 185 6.07 -19.74 -12.74
C THR A 185 7.52 -19.93 -13.20
N ARG A 186 8.28 -18.84 -13.36
CA ARG A 186 9.65 -18.86 -13.90
C ARG A 186 10.64 -18.61 -12.79
N TYR A 187 11.04 -19.67 -12.08
CA TYR A 187 12.41 -19.97 -11.62
C TYR A 187 12.35 -21.28 -10.83
N ARG A 188 11.94 -22.36 -11.49
CA ARG A 188 12.49 -23.69 -11.21
C ARG A 188 13.56 -23.93 -12.26
N VAL A 189 14.80 -23.60 -11.92
CA VAL A 189 15.99 -24.15 -12.59
C VAL A 189 16.62 -25.12 -11.61
#